data_AF-A0A6J6UJB6-F1
#
_entry.id   AF-A0A6J6UJB6-F1
#
_cell.length_a   1.000
_cell.length_b   1.000
_cell.length_c   1.000
_cell.angle_alpha   90.00
_cell.angle_beta   90.00
_cell.angle_gamma   90.00
#
_symmetry.space_group_name_H-M   'P 1'
#
loop_
_entity.id
_entity.type
_entity.pdbx_description
1 polymer ?
#
loop_
_entity_poly.entity_id
_entity_poly.type
_entity_poly.pdbx_seq_one_letter_code
_entity_poly.pdbx_strand_id
1 'polypeptide(L)'
;MVQRPLWASTSTKNPTYPDTLYVDSLIGPNTVNTLPDATLEAFADHGTVNRTIDSNLGISKRQWAELAMNAIDVDEVASQLEAEGVASFIKSFEELIEVLDNKAIGLQ
;
A
#
# COMPACT_ATOMS: atom_id res chain seq x y z
N MET A 1 4.65 24.95 2.86
CA MET A 1 3.78 23.78 3.08
C MET A 1 4.67 22.57 3.33
N VAL A 2 4.24 21.64 4.18
CA VAL A 2 4.94 20.37 4.43
C VAL A 2 4.43 19.31 3.45
N GLN A 3 5.33 18.49 2.89
CA GLN A 3 4.92 17.31 2.10
C GLN A 3 4.36 16.26 3.06
N ARG A 4 3.12 15.83 2.84
CA ARG A 4 2.43 14.85 3.68
C ARG A 4 2.76 13.43 3.21
N PRO A 5 3.20 12.52 4.11
CA PRO A 5 3.29 11.10 3.76
C PRO A 5 1.93 10.55 3.35
N LEU A 6 1.92 9.70 2.31
CA LEU A 6 0.73 9.04 1.79
C LEU A 6 0.95 7.52 1.86
N TRP A 7 0.02 6.82 2.50
CA TRP A 7 -0.03 5.37 2.53
C TRP A 7 -0.88 4.86 1.37
N ALA A 8 -0.26 4.10 0.47
CA ALA A 8 -0.92 3.44 -0.66
C ALA A 8 -0.91 1.91 -0.45
N SER A 9 -1.73 1.20 -1.22
CA SER A 9 -1.83 -0.28 -1.15
C SER A 9 -2.19 -0.82 0.24
N THR A 10 -3.10 -0.15 0.94
CA THR A 10 -3.49 -0.43 2.33
C THR A 10 -4.66 -1.40 2.46
N SER A 11 -4.97 -2.17 1.41
CA SER A 11 -5.87 -3.33 1.55
C SER A 11 -5.12 -4.53 2.07
N THR A 12 -5.63 -5.15 3.12
CA THR A 12 -5.11 -6.42 3.63
C THR A 12 -5.20 -7.50 2.55
N LYS A 13 -4.09 -8.19 2.27
CA LYS A 13 -4.00 -9.23 1.23
C LYS A 13 -4.14 -10.64 1.78
N ASN A 14 -3.88 -10.83 3.06
CA ASN A 14 -4.00 -12.12 3.74
C ASN A 14 -5.31 -12.16 4.55
N PRO A 15 -6.25 -13.07 4.24
CA PRO A 15 -7.54 -13.13 4.94
C PRO A 15 -7.45 -13.53 6.42
N THR A 16 -6.29 -13.99 6.91
CA THR A 16 -6.10 -14.25 8.34
C THR A 16 -5.89 -12.98 9.16
N TYR A 17 -5.67 -11.84 8.51
CA TYR A 17 -5.50 -10.55 9.16
C TYR A 17 -6.80 -9.74 9.06
N PRO A 18 -7.05 -8.81 10.00
CA PRO A 18 -8.13 -7.85 9.86
C PRO A 18 -8.03 -7.11 8.52
N ASP A 19 -9.15 -6.99 7.82
CA ASP A 19 -9.28 -6.24 6.57
C ASP A 19 -9.05 -4.73 6.76
N THR A 20 -9.13 -4.23 7.99
CA THR A 20 -8.79 -2.86 8.41
C THR A 20 -7.34 -2.66 8.88
N LEU A 21 -6.52 -3.73 8.95
CA LEU A 21 -5.20 -3.73 9.62
C LEU A 21 -4.33 -2.50 9.31
N TYR A 22 -4.13 -2.20 8.02
CA TYR A 22 -3.25 -1.11 7.62
C TYR A 22 -3.86 0.27 7.90
N VAL A 23 -5.18 0.41 7.79
CA VAL A 23 -5.84 1.70 8.07
C VAL A 23 -5.76 2.00 9.56
N ASP A 24 -6.13 1.04 10.41
CA ASP A 24 -6.14 1.19 11.86
C ASP A 24 -4.73 1.51 12.41
N SER A 25 -3.68 0.95 11.80
CA SER A 25 -2.30 1.06 12.31
C SER A 25 -1.54 2.31 11.85
N LEU A 26 -2.05 3.07 10.88
CA LEU A 26 -1.31 4.15 10.21
C LEU A 26 -1.92 5.54 10.42
N ILE A 27 -2.87 5.69 11.34
CA ILE A 27 -3.54 6.96 11.61
C ILE A 27 -2.60 7.91 12.37
N GLY A 28 -2.41 9.10 11.82
CA GLY A 28 -1.61 10.15 12.44
C GLY A 28 -1.68 11.51 11.76
N PRO A 29 -1.20 12.57 12.44
CA PRO A 29 -1.27 13.93 11.93
C PRO A 29 -0.46 14.08 10.64
N ASN A 30 -0.93 14.94 9.73
CA ASN A 30 -0.26 15.29 8.48
C ASN A 30 0.00 14.10 7.53
N THR A 31 -0.77 13.02 7.62
CA THR A 31 -0.70 11.88 6.69
C THR A 31 -1.93 11.82 5.78
N VAL A 32 -1.85 11.03 4.72
CA VAL A 32 -2.96 10.65 3.83
C VAL A 32 -2.97 9.13 3.73
N ASN A 33 -4.14 8.51 3.61
CA ASN A 33 -4.27 7.12 3.20
C ASN A 33 -5.21 7.06 1.99
N THR A 34 -4.80 6.37 0.93
CA THR A 34 -5.64 6.16 -0.27
C THR A 34 -6.22 4.76 -0.23
N LEU A 35 -7.54 4.67 -0.12
CA LEU A 35 -8.27 3.42 0.09
C LEU A 35 -9.07 3.04 -1.16
N PRO A 36 -9.08 1.76 -1.57
CA PRO A 36 -10.13 1.27 -2.46
C PRO A 36 -11.45 1.12 -1.70
N ASP A 37 -12.56 1.11 -2.44
CA ASP A 37 -13.92 1.12 -1.90
C ASP A 37 -14.15 0.04 -0.83
N ALA A 38 -13.72 -1.20 -1.07
CA ALA A 38 -13.89 -2.30 -0.11
C ALA A 38 -13.17 -2.06 1.23
N THR A 39 -11.97 -1.47 1.21
CA THR A 39 -11.24 -1.14 2.44
C THR A 39 -11.88 0.05 3.16
N LEU A 40 -12.41 1.02 2.41
CA LEU A 40 -13.17 2.13 2.98
C LEU A 40 -14.46 1.64 3.66
N GLU A 41 -15.20 0.74 3.02
CA GLU A 41 -16.41 0.12 3.57
C GLU A 41 -16.11 -0.68 4.84
N ALA A 42 -15.09 -1.54 4.82
CA ALA A 42 -14.68 -2.30 6.01
C ALA A 42 -14.28 -1.38 7.17
N PHE A 43 -13.49 -0.35 6.90
CA PHE A 43 -13.11 0.62 7.93
C PHE A 43 -14.31 1.43 8.45
N ALA A 44 -15.29 1.76 7.60
CA ALA A 44 -16.49 2.45 8.02
C ALA A 44 -17.41 1.57 8.90
N ASP A 45 -17.45 0.26 8.64
CA ASP A 45 -18.25 -0.71 9.41
C ASP A 45 -17.62 -0.99 10.79
N HIS A 46 -16.33 -1.31 10.84
CA HIS A 46 -15.68 -1.80 12.06
C HIS A 46 -14.23 -1.36 12.27
N GLY A 47 -13.79 -0.28 11.62
CA GLY A 47 -12.47 0.32 11.83
C GLY A 47 -12.31 0.96 13.21
N THR A 48 -11.05 1.12 13.64
CA THR A 48 -10.72 1.75 14.92
C THR A 48 -10.01 3.08 14.72
N VAL A 49 -10.68 4.18 15.10
CA VAL A 49 -10.10 5.53 15.04
C VAL A 49 -9.24 5.79 16.28
N ASN A 50 -7.93 5.69 16.14
CA ASN A 50 -6.96 6.08 17.16
C ASN A 50 -5.65 6.56 16.54
N ARG A 51 -4.90 7.46 17.19
CA ARG A 51 -3.55 7.82 16.73
C ARG A 51 -2.59 6.68 17.00
N THR A 52 -2.13 6.02 15.94
CA THR A 52 -1.37 4.76 15.99
C THR A 52 -0.02 4.85 15.31
N ILE A 53 0.20 5.82 14.41
CA ILE A 53 1.43 5.90 13.60
C ILE A 53 2.72 5.99 14.43
N ASP A 54 2.64 6.63 15.59
CA ASP A 54 3.75 6.82 16.53
C ASP A 54 3.59 6.00 17.81
N SER A 55 2.65 5.06 17.82
CA SER A 55 2.55 4.06 18.87
C SER A 55 3.67 3.02 18.71
N ASN A 56 4.14 2.45 19.82
CA ASN A 56 5.03 1.29 19.83
C ASN A 56 6.33 1.40 19.00
N LEU A 57 6.87 2.61 18.78
CA LEU A 57 8.08 2.81 17.96
C LEU A 57 9.29 1.95 18.38
N GLY A 58 9.40 1.62 19.67
CA GLY A 58 10.44 0.71 20.17
C GLY A 58 10.29 -0.73 19.66
N ILE A 59 9.05 -1.19 19.47
CA ILE A 59 8.74 -2.49 18.87
C ILE A 59 9.05 -2.43 17.37
N SER A 60 8.59 -1.38 16.66
CA SER A 60 8.86 -1.22 15.22
C SER A 60 10.35 -1.21 14.91
N LYS A 61 11.15 -0.49 15.70
CA LYS A 61 12.63 -0.47 15.56
C LYS A 61 13.26 -1.86 15.81
N ARG A 62 12.76 -2.60 16.79
CA ARG A 62 13.25 -3.96 17.09
C ARG A 62 12.93 -4.92 15.94
N GLN A 63 11.68 -4.93 15.46
CA GLN A 63 11.26 -5.75 14.34
C GLN A 63 12.09 -5.44 13.09
N TRP A 64 12.37 -4.16 12.83
CA TRP A 64 13.24 -3.76 11.73
C TRP A 64 14.66 -4.34 11.87
N ALA A 65 15.24 -4.31 13.08
CA ALA A 65 16.55 -4.92 13.33
C ALA A 65 16.52 -6.46 13.22
N GLU A 66 15.42 -7.10 13.63
CA GLU A 66 15.23 -8.56 13.52
C GLU A 66 15.21 -9.03 12.06
N LEU A 67 14.75 -8.23 11.11
CA LEU A 67 14.83 -8.55 9.68
C LEU A 67 16.28 -8.84 9.26
N ALA A 68 17.20 -7.92 9.58
CA ALA A 68 18.62 -8.08 9.28
C ALA A 68 19.25 -9.28 10.01
N MET A 69 18.84 -9.55 11.26
CA MET A 69 19.30 -10.73 12.01
C MET A 69 18.87 -12.05 11.36
N ASN A 70 17.76 -12.04 10.61
CA ASN A 70 17.27 -13.18 9.84
C ASN A 70 17.77 -13.16 8.38
N ALA A 71 18.83 -12.39 8.09
CA ALA A 71 19.41 -12.25 6.75
C ALA A 71 18.43 -11.71 5.69
N ILE A 72 17.44 -10.92 6.10
CA ILE A 72 16.55 -10.20 5.19
C ILE A 72 17.16 -8.82 4.92
N ASP A 73 17.61 -8.61 3.69
CA ASP A 73 18.07 -7.31 3.21
C ASP A 73 16.87 -6.48 2.73
N VAL A 74 16.53 -5.44 3.48
CA VAL A 74 15.36 -4.60 3.16
C VAL A 74 15.63 -3.69 1.96
N ASP A 75 16.90 -3.33 1.69
CA ASP A 75 17.25 -2.50 0.54
C ASP A 75 17.14 -3.33 -0.76
N GLU A 76 17.52 -4.61 -0.71
CA GLU A 76 17.29 -5.56 -1.80
C GLU A 76 15.79 -5.74 -2.05
N VAL A 77 15.00 -6.00 -1.01
CA VAL A 77 13.54 -6.15 -1.12
C VAL A 77 12.90 -4.88 -1.67
N ALA A 78 13.31 -3.70 -1.22
CA ALA A 78 12.80 -2.43 -1.73
C ALA A 78 13.13 -2.25 -3.22
N SER A 79 14.35 -2.57 -3.63
CA SER A 79 14.79 -2.49 -5.03
C SER A 79 13.99 -3.45 -5.92
N GLN A 80 13.73 -4.66 -5.43
CA GLN A 80 12.91 -5.64 -6.14
C GLN A 80 11.47 -5.15 -6.30
N LEU A 81 10.84 -4.68 -5.21
CA LEU A 81 9.47 -4.16 -5.24
C LEU A 81 9.31 -2.95 -6.16
N GLU A 82 10.33 -2.07 -6.22
CA GLU A 82 10.34 -0.95 -7.15
C GLU A 82 10.36 -1.43 -8.61
N ALA A 83 11.28 -2.34 -8.95
CA ALA A 83 11.40 -2.87 -10.31
C ALA A 83 10.12 -3.60 -10.76
N GLU A 84 9.56 -4.44 -9.90
CA GLU A 84 8.30 -5.14 -10.16
C GLU A 84 7.12 -4.16 -10.28
N GLY A 85 7.09 -3.12 -9.44
CA GLY A 85 6.11 -2.04 -9.51
C GLY A 85 6.15 -1.31 -10.85
N VAL A 86 7.32 -0.86 -11.28
CA VAL A 86 7.50 -0.19 -12.58
C VAL A 86 7.06 -1.10 -13.73
N ALA A 87 7.48 -2.36 -13.73
CA ALA A 87 7.09 -3.31 -14.76
C ALA A 87 5.56 -3.53 -14.82
N SER A 88 4.89 -3.62 -13.66
CA SER A 88 3.44 -3.76 -13.57
C SER A 88 2.70 -2.53 -14.11
N PHE A 89 3.21 -1.33 -13.83
CA PHE A 89 2.66 -0.09 -14.37
C PHE A 89 2.82 0.01 -15.89
N ILE A 90 3.99 -0.33 -16.43
CA ILE A 90 4.23 -0.38 -17.88
C ILE A 90 3.24 -1.32 -18.54
N LYS A 91 3.12 -2.55 -18.02
CA LYS A 91 2.18 -3.55 -18.53
C LYS A 91 0.74 -3.05 -18.51
N SER A 92 0.28 -2.50 -17.39
CA SER A 92 -1.09 -1.98 -17.26
C SER A 92 -1.36 -0.83 -18.25
N PHE A 93 -0.34 -0.03 -18.56
CA PHE A 93 -0.44 1.04 -19.54
C PHE A 93 -0.50 0.51 -20.98
N GLU A 94 0.32 -0.48 -21.33
CA GLU A 94 0.27 -1.14 -22.64
C GLU A 94 -1.09 -1.80 -22.89
N GLU A 95 -1.63 -2.51 -21.89
CA GLU A 95 -2.97 -3.11 -21.95
C GLU A 95 -4.06 -2.03 -22.18
N LEU A 96 -3.94 -0.88 -21.52
CA LEU A 96 -4.87 0.24 -21.75
C LEU A 96 -4.81 0.77 -23.19
N ILE A 97 -3.60 0.94 -23.74
CA ILE A 97 -3.43 1.43 -25.12
C ILE A 97 -4.01 0.43 -26.13
N GLU A 98 -3.77 -0.88 -25.95
CA GLU A 98 -4.33 -1.92 -26.80
C GLU A 98 -5.87 -1.89 -26.82
N VAL A 99 -6.50 -1.73 -25.65
CA VAL A 99 -7.96 -1.61 -25.55
C VAL A 99 -8.47 -0.37 -26.30
N LEU A 100 -7.76 0.76 -26.23
CA LEU A 100 -8.14 1.98 -26.93
C LEU A 100 -7.99 1.83 -28.45
N ASP A 101 -6.93 1.21 -28.93
CA ASP A 101 -6.70 0.97 -30.36
C ASP A 101 -7.78 0.04 -30.95
N ASN A 102 -8.09 -1.05 -30.25
CA ASN A 102 -9.17 -1.96 -30.65
C ASN A 102 -10.52 -1.25 -30.73
N LYS A 103 -10.82 -0.36 -29.76
CA LYS A 103 -12.05 0.44 -29.78
C LYS A 103 -12.05 1.45 -30.92
N ALA A 104 -10.93 2.08 -31.23
CA ALA A 104 -10.82 3.03 -32.33
C ALA A 104 -11.04 2.36 -33.69
N ILE A 105 -10.47 1.17 -33.90
CA ILE A 105 -10.69 0.37 -35.11
C ILE A 105 -12.16 -0.03 -35.26
N GLY A 106 -12.81 -0.47 -34.18
CA GLY A 106 -14.22 -0.86 -34.21
C GLY A 106 -15.22 0.27 -34.42
N LEU A 107 -14.77 1.53 -34.40
CA LEU A 107 -15.59 2.72 -34.69
C LEU A 107 -15.44 3.22 -36.14
N GLN A 108 -14.54 2.63 -36.93
CA GLN A 108 -14.35 2.89 -38.36
C GLN A 108 -15.19 1.94 -39.21
#